data_AF-A0A165GK43-F1
#
_entry.id   AF-A0A165GK43-F1
#
_cell.length_a   1.000
_cell.length_b   1.000
_cell.length_c   1.000
_cell.angle_alpha   90.00
_cell.angle_beta   90.00
_cell.angle_gamma   90.00
#
_symmetry.space_group_name_H-M   'P 1'
#
loop_
_entity.id
_entity.type
_entity.pdbx_description
1 polymer ?
#
loop_
_entity_poly.entity_id
_entity_poly.type
_entity_poly.pdbx_seq_one_letter_code
_entity_poly.pdbx_strand_id
1 'polypeptide(L)' 'MEFAREVMKIPVPKVLGWSSRASATPVDAEFIIMENTRGVELATLWPEMRGAENNTD' A
#
# COMPACT_ATOMS: atom_id res chain seq x y z
N MET A 1 -9.64 3.23 -2.17
CA MET A 1 -8.62 2.54 -3.01
C MET A 1 -9.25 1.48 -3.90
N GLU A 2 -10.47 1.71 -4.38
CA GLU A 2 -11.20 0.70 -5.14
C GLU A 2 -10.66 0.58 -6.57
N PHE A 3 -10.31 1.71 -7.21
CA PHE A 3 -9.70 1.70 -8.55
C PHE A 3 -8.41 0.86 -8.62
N ALA A 4 -7.48 1.05 -7.68
CA ALA A 4 -6.22 0.31 -7.66
C ALA A 4 -6.43 -1.21 -7.51
N ARG A 5 -7.38 -1.61 -6.67
CA ARG A 5 -7.72 -3.01 -6.45
C ARG A 5 -8.50 -3.60 -7.64
N GLU A 6 -9.60 -2.97 -8.01
CA GLU A 6 -10.61 -3.56 -8.90
C GLU A 6 -10.29 -3.33 -10.36
N VAL A 7 -9.67 -2.21 -10.73
CA VAL A 7 -9.34 -1.88 -12.12
C VAL A 7 -7.89 -2.23 -12.42
N MET A 8 -6.95 -1.71 -11.64
CA MET A 8 -5.51 -1.95 -11.89
C MET A 8 -5.04 -3.34 -11.42
N LYS A 9 -5.87 -4.07 -10.68
CA LYS A 9 -5.56 -5.39 -10.11
C LYS A 9 -4.29 -5.42 -9.25
N ILE A 10 -3.97 -4.28 -8.61
CA ILE A 10 -2.86 -4.18 -7.66
C ILE A 10 -3.32 -4.76 -6.32
N PRO A 11 -2.54 -5.65 -5.69
CA PRO A 11 -2.90 -6.26 -4.40
C PRO A 11 -2.69 -5.28 -3.23
N VAL A 12 -3.46 -4.19 -3.22
CA VAL A 12 -3.50 -3.23 -2.10
C VAL A 12 -4.31 -3.79 -0.92
N PRO A 13 -4.19 -3.25 0.30
CA PRO A 13 -5.07 -3.56 1.44
C PRO A 13 -6.52 -3.07 1.22
N LYS A 14 -7.54 -3.68 1.85
CA LYS A 14 -8.92 -3.23 1.71
C LYS A 14 -9.15 -2.04 2.62
N VAL A 15 -9.86 -1.02 2.13
CA VAL A 15 -10.27 0.11 2.96
C VAL A 15 -11.44 -0.32 3.83
N LEU A 16 -11.29 -0.17 5.15
CA LEU A 16 -12.32 -0.47 6.15
C LEU A 16 -13.12 0.78 6.54
N GLY A 17 -12.48 1.95 6.47
CA GLY A 17 -13.11 3.25 6.71
C GLY A 17 -12.16 4.37 6.37
N TRP A 18 -12.68 5.55 6.07
CA TRP A 18 -11.86 6.72 5.78
C TRP A 18 -12.68 7.99 5.99
N SER A 19 -11.98 9.10 6.26
CA SER A 19 -12.56 10.44 6.23
C SER A 19 -11.51 11.41 5.71
N SER A 20 -11.87 12.18 4.68
CA SER A 20 -11.05 13.29 4.17
C SER A 20 -11.40 14.63 4.81
N ARG A 21 -12.27 14.64 5.83
CA ARG A 21 -12.70 15.85 6.52
C ARG A 21 -12.26 15.77 7.96
N ALA A 22 -11.08 16.31 8.26
CA ALA A 22 -10.50 16.30 9.60
C ALA A 22 -11.50 16.78 10.68
N SER A 23 -12.18 17.90 10.43
CA SER A 23 -13.18 18.50 11.34
C SER A 23 -14.44 17.66 11.56
N ALA A 24 -14.66 16.61 10.77
CA ALA A 24 -15.76 15.68 10.95
C ALA A 24 -15.34 14.42 11.73
N THR A 25 -14.11 14.38 12.27
CA THR A 25 -13.56 13.21 12.95
C THR A 25 -13.16 13.57 14.38
N PRO A 26 -13.33 12.66 15.36
CA PRO A 26 -12.90 12.90 16.75
C PRO A 26 -11.39 13.03 16.93
N VAL A 27 -10.61 12.67 15.91
CA VAL A 27 -9.14 12.74 15.91
C VAL A 27 -8.62 14.02 15.25
N ASP A 28 -9.52 14.90 14.81
CA ASP A 28 -9.22 16.17 14.14
C ASP A 28 -8.22 16.03 12.98
N ALA A 29 -8.25 14.89 12.28
CA ALA A 29 -7.31 14.56 11.21
C ALA A 29 -7.98 13.74 10.11
N GLU A 30 -7.44 13.86 8.90
CA GLU A 30 -7.79 12.98 7.79
C GLU A 30 -7.22 11.58 8.03
N PHE A 31 -7.98 10.54 7.67
CA PHE A 31 -7.54 9.16 7.88
C PHE A 31 -8.07 8.19 6.83
N ILE A 32 -7.34 7.08 6.69
CA ILE A 32 -7.78 5.86 6.03
C ILE A 32 -7.40 4.70 6.96
N ILE A 33 -8.39 3.88 7.31
CA ILE A 33 -8.22 2.62 8.03
C ILE A 33 -8.30 1.49 7.01
N MET A 34 -7.33 0.59 7.03
CA MET A 34 -7.22 -0.50 6.08
C MET A 34 -6.95 -1.84 6.78
N GLU A 35 -7.20 -2.94 6.08
CA GLU A 35 -6.79 -4.27 6.52
C GLU A 35 -5.28 -4.32 6.80
N ASN A 36 -4.90 -5.05 7.85
CA ASN A 36 -3.49 -5.33 8.11
C ASN A 36 -2.98 -6.35 7.08
N THR A 37 -1.94 -5.99 6.33
CA THR A 37 -1.32 -6.87 5.35
C THR A 37 -0.03 -7.49 5.88
N ARG A 38 0.13 -8.79 5.67
CA ARG A 38 1.38 -9.50 5.95
C ARG A 38 2.40 -9.20 4.86
N GLY A 39 3.63 -8.88 5.26
CA GLY A 39 4.73 -8.61 4.35
C GLY A 39 5.84 -7.86 5.06
N VAL A 40 6.90 -7.56 4.32
CA VAL A 40 7.96 -6.64 4.73
C VAL A 40 8.01 -5.50 3.73
N GLU A 41 8.45 -4.32 4.17
CA GLU A 41 8.58 -3.18 3.29
C GLU A 41 9.61 -3.48 2.21
N LEU A 42 9.29 -3.12 0.97
CA LEU A 42 10.19 -3.33 -0.15
C LEU A 42 11.53 -2.65 0.09
N ALA A 43 11.54 -1.45 0.68
CA ALA A 43 12.76 -0.72 1.01
C ALA A 43 13.69 -1.49 1.95
N THR A 44 13.15 -2.35 2.82
CA THR A 44 13.95 -3.22 3.70
C THR A 44 14.66 -4.31 2.90
N LEU A 45 13.98 -4.90 1.92
CA LEU A 45 14.55 -5.97 1.09
C LEU A 45 15.33 -5.45 -0.12
N TRP A 46 15.08 -4.21 -0.55
CA TRP A 46 15.62 -3.64 -1.78
C TRP A 46 17.15 -3.76 -1.90
N PRO A 47 17.96 -3.54 -0.85
CA PRO A 47 19.41 -3.70 -0.91
C PRO A 47 19.88 -5.15 -1.19
N GLU A 48 19.05 -6.14 -0.86
CA GLU A 48 19.35 -7.57 -1.03
C GLU A 48 18.85 -8.11 -2.38
N MET A 49 17.99 -7.36 -3.07
CA MET A 49 17.46 -7.74 -4.36
C MET A 49 18.55 -7.62 -5.43
N ARG A 50 18.88 -8.73 -6.08
CA ARG A 50 19.76 -8.72 -7.27
C ARG A 50 18.95 -8.29 -8.49
N GLY A 51 19.56 -7.46 -9.33
CA GLY A 51 19.02 -7.16 -10.66
C GLY A 51 19.00 -8.42 -11.53
N ALA A 52 18.20 -8.41 -12.60
CA ALA A 52 18.26 -9.45 -13.60
C ALA A 52 19.63 -9.38 -14.30
N GLU A 53 20.57 -10.22 -13.87
CA GLU A 53 21.83 -10.42 -14.56
C GLU A 53 21.51 -11.17 -15.86
N ASN A 54 21.41 -10.43 -16.97
CA ASN A 54 21.37 -11.03 -18.29
C ASN A 54 22.75 -11.64 -18.54
N ASN A 55 22.85 -12.96 -18.36
CA ASN A 55 24.01 -13.75 -18.78
C ASN A 55 24.09 -13.77 -20.32
N THR A 56 24.54 -12.67 -20.91
CA THR A 56 25.07 -12.67 -22.27
C THR A 56 26.55 -12.98 -22.18
N ASP A 57 26.85 -14.28 -22.16
CA ASP A 57 28.07 -14.83 -22.76
C ASP A 57 27.95 -14.81 -24.29
#